data_AF-A0A091HL51-F1
#
_entry.id   AF-A0A091HL51-F1
#
_cell.length_a   1.000
_cell.length_b   1.000
_cell.length_c   1.000
_cell.angle_alpha   90.00
_cell.angle_beta   90.00
_cell.angle_gamma   90.00
#
_symmetry.space_group_name_H-M   'P 1'
#
loop_
_entity.id
_entity.type
_entity.pdbx_description
1 polymer ?
#
loop_
_entity_poly.entity_id
_entity_poly.type
_entity_poly.pdbx_seq_one_letter_code
_entity_poly.pdbx_strand_id
1 'polypeptide(L)'
;QDPFVAFHLDKALVRKYMSPLLIGELAPDQPSFEPSKNKKLVEDFRELRATVEKMGFLNPNRTFFILCLCHILVLDIAAWLTIWYFGASTVPFLISAVLLGTVQAQAGWLQHDFGHLSVFSTSKWNHWVHKFVIGHLKGAPASWWNHLHFQHHAKPNCFRKDPDINMHPLFFALGKALSVELGVQKKKYMPYNHQHKYFFIIGPPALVPLYFQWYIFYFVVQRKKWADMAWMLTFYIRFFLSYLPLLGVKGVLGLFLLVRFIESMWFVWVTQMNHIPMHIDYDKNVDWFSTQLQATCNVHQSLFNDWFSGHLNFQIEHHLFPTMPRHNYWKVAPLVKSLCAKHGIEYQCKPLLTAFADIVHSLKDSGELWLDAYLHK
;
A
#
# COMPACT_ATOMS: atom_id res chain seq x y z
N GLN A 1 -14.88 -8.45 16.01
CA GLN A 1 -13.82 -9.45 16.27
C GLN A 1 -12.83 -9.54 15.12
N ASP A 2 -13.27 -9.58 13.86
CA ASP A 2 -12.42 -9.86 12.71
C ASP A 2 -11.27 -8.85 12.48
N PRO A 3 -11.48 -7.52 12.60
CA PRO A 3 -10.39 -6.55 12.51
C PRO A 3 -9.33 -6.78 13.60
N PHE A 4 -9.79 -7.05 14.84
CA PHE A 4 -8.88 -7.33 15.95
C PHE A 4 -8.00 -8.56 15.68
N VAL A 5 -8.57 -9.62 15.11
CA VAL A 5 -7.79 -10.82 14.75
C VAL A 5 -6.87 -10.54 13.55
N ALA A 6 -7.28 -9.69 12.61
CA ALA A 6 -6.50 -9.37 11.41
C ALA A 6 -5.17 -8.65 11.73
N PHE A 7 -5.18 -7.70 12.67
CA PHE A 7 -4.02 -6.84 12.96
C PHE A 7 -3.10 -7.34 14.07
N HIS A 8 -3.55 -8.26 14.93
CA HIS A 8 -2.83 -8.60 16.15
C HIS A 8 -2.36 -10.07 16.18
N LEU A 9 -1.05 -10.25 16.02
CA LEU A 9 -0.38 -11.54 16.21
C LEU A 9 -0.53 -12.03 17.66
N ASP A 10 -0.14 -11.21 18.63
CA ASP A 10 -0.24 -11.51 20.06
C ASP A 10 -1.48 -10.85 20.68
N LYS A 11 -2.57 -11.60 20.64
CA LYS A 11 -3.89 -11.15 21.14
C LYS A 11 -3.88 -10.99 22.66
N ALA A 12 -3.08 -11.76 23.39
CA ALA A 12 -3.01 -11.69 24.84
C ALA A 12 -2.30 -10.40 25.27
N LEU A 13 -1.17 -10.08 24.64
CA LEU A 13 -0.45 -8.84 24.87
C LEU A 13 -1.32 -7.62 24.57
N VAL A 14 -2.00 -7.61 23.42
CA VAL A 14 -2.83 -6.47 23.02
C VAL A 14 -4.02 -6.29 23.96
N ARG A 15 -4.66 -7.38 24.41
CA ARG A 15 -5.75 -7.30 25.40
C ARG A 15 -5.31 -6.61 26.69
N LYS A 16 -4.07 -6.82 27.16
CA LYS A 16 -3.53 -6.12 28.33
C LYS A 16 -3.45 -4.61 28.14
N TYR A 17 -3.09 -4.15 26.95
CA TYR A 17 -3.05 -2.71 26.62
C TYR A 17 -4.42 -2.11 26.35
N MET A 18 -5.39 -2.94 25.94
CA MET A 18 -6.78 -2.51 25.71
C MET A 18 -7.63 -2.54 26.98
N SER A 19 -7.20 -3.17 28.07
CA SER A 19 -7.97 -3.21 29.33
C SER A 19 -8.43 -1.84 29.84
N PRO A 20 -7.63 -0.75 29.76
CA PRO A 20 -8.09 0.59 30.15
C PRO A 20 -9.17 1.19 29.22
N LEU A 21 -9.38 0.61 28.03
CA LEU A 21 -10.40 1.05 27.07
C LEU A 21 -11.72 0.28 27.21
N LEU A 22 -11.79 -0.72 28.10
CA LEU A 22 -13.00 -1.49 28.36
C LEU A 22 -14.01 -0.63 29.12
N ILE A 23 -15.13 -0.29 28.47
CA ILE A 23 -16.22 0.49 29.07
C ILE A 23 -17.21 -0.44 29.81
N GLY A 24 -17.46 -1.63 29.28
CA GLY A 24 -18.39 -2.62 29.85
C GLY A 24 -18.59 -3.81 28.92
N GLU A 25 -19.27 -4.85 29.42
CA GLU A 25 -19.66 -6.03 28.65
C GLU A 25 -21.14 -5.95 28.29
N LEU A 26 -21.51 -6.50 27.13
CA LEU A 26 -22.92 -6.62 26.75
C LEU A 26 -23.62 -7.60 27.70
N ALA A 27 -24.84 -7.26 28.12
CA ALA A 27 -25.66 -8.18 28.90
C ALA A 27 -25.95 -9.47 28.09
N PRO A 28 -26.15 -10.64 28.74
CA PRO A 28 -26.27 -11.93 28.03
C PRO A 28 -27.41 -12.01 27.01
N ASP A 29 -28.44 -11.20 27.18
CA ASP A 29 -29.63 -11.08 26.33
C ASP A 29 -29.46 -10.07 25.17
N GLN A 30 -28.42 -9.24 25.21
CA GLN A 30 -28.13 -8.26 24.16
C GLN A 30 -27.44 -8.93 22.97
N PRO A 31 -27.84 -8.62 21.73
CA PRO A 31 -27.21 -9.18 20.55
C PRO A 31 -25.76 -8.68 20.45
N SER A 32 -24.80 -9.61 20.44
CA SER A 32 -23.37 -9.33 20.21
C SER A 32 -23.03 -9.08 18.73
N PHE A 33 -24.05 -9.04 17.89
CA PHE A 33 -23.94 -8.87 16.44
C PHE A 33 -24.86 -7.75 15.98
N GLU A 34 -24.33 -6.83 15.18
CA GLU A 34 -25.09 -5.70 14.68
C GLU A 34 -26.12 -6.16 13.64
N PRO A 35 -27.41 -5.81 13.79
CA PRO A 35 -28.48 -6.31 12.92
C PRO A 35 -28.31 -6.00 11.42
N SER A 36 -27.56 -4.95 11.09
CA SER A 36 -27.29 -4.52 9.70
C SER A 36 -26.29 -5.41 8.95
N LYS A 37 -25.56 -6.29 9.66
CA LYS A 37 -24.49 -7.09 9.07
C LYS A 37 -25.02 -8.46 8.61
N ASN A 38 -24.39 -9.06 7.60
CA ASN A 38 -24.75 -10.41 7.16
C ASN A 38 -24.09 -11.45 8.09
N LYS A 39 -24.86 -11.95 9.06
CA LYS A 39 -24.36 -12.90 10.08
C LYS A 39 -23.74 -14.15 9.46
N LYS A 40 -24.41 -14.74 8.46
CA LYS A 40 -23.95 -15.97 7.80
C LYS A 40 -22.62 -15.76 7.06
N LEU A 41 -22.47 -14.63 6.36
CA LEU A 41 -21.21 -14.29 5.70
C LEU A 41 -20.06 -14.13 6.70
N VAL A 42 -20.32 -13.45 7.82
CA VAL A 42 -19.30 -13.25 8.87
C VAL A 42 -18.87 -14.58 9.49
N GLU A 43 -19.81 -15.49 9.74
CA GLU A 43 -19.52 -16.83 10.26
C GLU A 43 -18.73 -17.67 9.24
N ASP A 44 -19.17 -17.70 7.98
CA ASP A 44 -18.46 -18.41 6.91
C ASP A 44 -17.05 -17.85 6.67
N PHE A 45 -16.85 -16.53 6.77
CA PHE A 45 -15.51 -15.93 6.68
C PHE A 45 -14.62 -16.35 7.85
N ARG A 46 -15.17 -16.45 9.07
CA ARG A 46 -14.42 -16.95 10.23
C ARG A 46 -14.03 -18.42 10.08
N GLU A 47 -14.91 -19.24 9.52
CA GLU A 47 -14.60 -20.62 9.16
C GLU A 47 -13.50 -20.71 8.09
N LEU A 48 -13.58 -19.87 7.05
CA LEU A 48 -12.52 -19.74 6.05
C LEU A 48 -11.18 -19.36 6.70
N ARG A 49 -11.17 -18.37 7.61
CA ARG A 49 -9.95 -17.99 8.33
C ARG A 49 -9.39 -19.15 9.16
N ALA A 50 -10.23 -19.88 9.89
CA ALA A 50 -9.80 -21.05 10.65
C ALA A 50 -9.22 -22.14 9.74
N THR A 51 -9.79 -22.31 8.55
CA THR A 51 -9.27 -23.23 7.52
C THR A 51 -7.89 -22.79 7.02
N VAL A 52 -7.73 -21.51 6.67
CA VAL A 52 -6.45 -20.89 6.25
C VAL A 52 -5.37 -21.04 7.32
N GLU A 53 -5.73 -20.84 8.59
CA GLU A 53 -4.85 -21.06 9.75
C GLU A 53 -4.43 -22.55 9.85
N LYS A 54 -5.40 -23.48 9.77
CA LYS A 54 -5.16 -24.93 9.82
C LYS A 54 -4.29 -25.44 8.67
N MET A 55 -4.42 -24.85 7.48
CA MET A 55 -3.58 -25.16 6.32
C MET A 55 -2.15 -24.58 6.44
N GLY A 56 -1.87 -23.80 7.48
CA GLY A 56 -0.55 -23.22 7.72
C GLY A 56 -0.20 -22.06 6.78
N PHE A 57 -1.19 -21.47 6.08
CA PHE A 57 -0.94 -20.39 5.12
C PHE A 57 -0.58 -19.05 5.76
N LEU A 58 -0.77 -18.90 7.07
CA LEU A 58 -0.23 -17.76 7.83
C LEU A 58 1.26 -17.94 8.21
N ASN A 59 1.85 -19.12 7.97
CA ASN A 59 3.25 -19.37 8.33
C ASN A 59 4.20 -18.85 7.23
N PRO A 60 5.21 -18.03 7.59
CA PRO A 60 6.15 -17.49 6.63
C PRO A 60 7.21 -18.50 6.20
N ASN A 61 7.41 -18.65 4.89
CA ASN A 61 8.64 -19.22 4.33
C ASN A 61 9.79 -18.19 4.42
N ARG A 62 10.73 -18.40 5.35
CA ARG A 62 11.87 -17.50 5.56
C ARG A 62 12.82 -17.45 4.36
N THR A 63 13.01 -18.58 3.68
CA THR A 63 13.87 -18.65 2.49
C THR A 63 13.37 -17.72 1.40
N PHE A 64 12.06 -17.65 1.18
CA PHE A 64 11.45 -16.72 0.23
C PHE A 64 11.83 -15.26 0.53
N PHE A 65 11.67 -14.81 1.78
CA PHE A 65 11.98 -13.42 2.15
C PHE A 65 13.48 -13.12 2.15
N ILE A 66 14.33 -14.09 2.51
CA ILE A 66 15.79 -13.96 2.38
C ILE A 66 16.18 -13.79 0.91
N LEU A 67 15.60 -14.59 0.01
CA LEU A 67 15.85 -14.47 -1.43
C LEU A 67 15.37 -13.12 -1.98
N CYS A 68 14.23 -12.58 -1.50
CA CYS A 68 13.81 -11.22 -1.84
C CYS A 68 14.83 -10.17 -1.39
N LEU A 69 15.37 -10.28 -0.17
CA LEU A 69 16.40 -9.37 0.32
C LEU A 69 17.70 -9.50 -0.49
N CYS A 70 18.15 -10.72 -0.77
CA CYS A 70 19.33 -10.97 -1.60
C CYS A 70 19.17 -10.39 -3.00
N HIS A 71 17.99 -10.54 -3.63
CA HIS A 71 17.68 -9.94 -4.93
C HIS A 71 17.87 -8.42 -4.90
N ILE A 72 17.33 -7.74 -3.88
CA ILE A 72 17.48 -6.29 -3.69
C ILE A 72 18.96 -5.90 -3.55
N LEU A 73 19.71 -6.59 -2.69
CA LEU A 73 21.12 -6.27 -2.45
C LEU A 73 22.00 -6.53 -3.67
N VAL A 74 21.74 -7.61 -4.42
CA VAL A 74 22.46 -7.93 -5.67
C VAL A 74 22.24 -6.84 -6.71
N LEU A 75 21.00 -6.38 -6.90
CA LEU A 75 20.70 -5.30 -7.85
C LEU A 75 21.33 -3.96 -7.44
N ASP A 76 21.36 -3.66 -6.14
CA ASP A 76 21.97 -2.43 -5.61
C ASP A 76 23.49 -2.41 -5.84
N ILE A 77 24.17 -3.54 -5.56
CA ILE A 77 25.59 -3.72 -5.84
C ILE A 77 25.86 -3.69 -7.35
N ALA A 78 25.03 -4.36 -8.15
CA ALA A 78 25.17 -4.38 -9.61
C ALA A 78 25.04 -2.97 -10.22
N ALA A 79 24.13 -2.14 -9.71
CA ALA A 79 23.99 -0.75 -10.14
C ALA A 79 25.27 0.06 -9.88
N TRP A 80 25.85 -0.08 -8.69
CA TRP A 80 27.09 0.60 -8.35
C TRP A 80 28.26 0.12 -9.22
N LEU A 81 28.41 -1.20 -9.37
CA LEU A 81 29.45 -1.82 -10.21
C LEU A 81 29.33 -1.41 -11.68
N THR A 82 28.11 -1.18 -12.18
CA THR A 82 27.87 -0.75 -13.56
C THR A 82 28.54 0.60 -13.84
N ILE A 83 28.36 1.59 -12.96
CA ILE A 83 29.01 2.91 -13.12
C ILE A 83 30.51 2.80 -12.86
N TRP A 84 30.91 2.05 -11.83
CA TRP A 84 32.32 1.91 -11.46
C TRP A 84 33.16 1.27 -12.57
N TYR A 85 32.66 0.22 -13.23
CA TYR A 85 33.39 -0.52 -14.25
C TYR A 85 33.26 0.09 -15.66
N PHE A 86 32.05 0.48 -16.08
CA PHE A 86 31.80 0.99 -17.44
C PHE A 86 31.89 2.52 -17.56
N GLY A 87 32.13 3.22 -16.44
CA GLY A 87 32.22 4.67 -16.39
C GLY A 87 30.85 5.39 -16.40
N ALA A 88 30.90 6.71 -16.27
CA ALA A 88 29.72 7.58 -16.09
C ALA A 88 29.04 8.03 -17.41
N SER A 89 29.18 7.26 -18.50
CA SER A 89 28.50 7.57 -19.76
C SER A 89 26.97 7.36 -19.64
N THR A 90 26.22 7.85 -20.62
CA THR A 90 24.75 7.82 -20.58
C THR A 90 24.17 6.41 -20.39
N VAL A 91 24.74 5.40 -21.04
CA VAL A 91 24.20 4.02 -20.98
C VAL A 91 24.37 3.38 -19.59
N PRO A 92 25.58 3.29 -19.00
CA PRO A 92 25.75 2.82 -17.61
C PRO A 92 24.94 3.61 -16.59
N PHE A 93 24.81 4.93 -16.76
CA PHE A 93 24.00 5.78 -15.90
C PHE A 93 22.52 5.36 -15.92
N LEU A 94 21.93 5.21 -17.12
CA LEU A 94 20.54 4.81 -17.28
C LEU A 94 20.28 3.39 -16.78
N ILE A 95 21.20 2.44 -17.06
CA ILE A 95 21.11 1.07 -16.53
C ILE A 95 21.11 1.09 -15.01
N SER A 96 22.03 1.84 -14.40
CA SER A 96 22.12 1.96 -12.94
C SER A 96 20.86 2.59 -12.34
N ALA A 97 20.27 3.59 -13.01
CA ALA A 97 19.00 4.17 -12.59
C ALA A 97 17.84 3.18 -12.62
N VAL A 98 17.75 2.33 -13.65
CA VAL A 98 16.71 1.27 -13.76
C VAL A 98 16.93 0.19 -12.69
N LEU A 99 18.17 -0.24 -12.46
CA LEU A 99 18.50 -1.19 -11.40
C LEU A 99 18.14 -0.63 -10.02
N LEU A 100 18.54 0.60 -9.72
CA LEU A 100 18.20 1.26 -8.45
C LEU A 100 16.71 1.55 -8.32
N GLY A 101 16.00 1.90 -9.40
CA GLY A 101 14.55 2.03 -9.40
C GLY A 101 13.86 0.71 -9.05
N THR A 102 14.37 -0.41 -9.60
CA THR A 102 13.91 -1.77 -9.27
C THR A 102 14.20 -2.11 -7.81
N VAL A 103 15.39 -1.77 -7.29
CA VAL A 103 15.75 -1.89 -5.86
C VAL A 103 14.73 -1.15 -5.00
N GLN A 104 14.39 0.10 -5.34
CA GLN A 104 13.43 0.89 -4.58
C GLN A 104 12.03 0.28 -4.60
N ALA A 105 11.53 -0.17 -5.77
CA ALA A 105 10.23 -0.83 -5.87
C ALA A 105 10.19 -2.14 -5.05
N GLN A 106 11.17 -3.03 -5.25
CA GLN A 106 11.24 -4.32 -4.57
C GLN A 106 11.44 -4.18 -3.05
N ALA A 107 12.26 -3.23 -2.60
CA ALA A 107 12.37 -2.89 -1.19
C ALA A 107 11.05 -2.33 -0.63
N GLY A 108 10.24 -1.66 -1.45
CA GLY A 108 8.90 -1.18 -1.10
C GLY A 108 7.93 -2.32 -0.78
N TRP A 109 8.03 -3.41 -1.54
CA TRP A 109 7.24 -4.62 -1.30
C TRP A 109 7.74 -5.39 -0.08
N LEU A 110 9.06 -5.55 0.05
CA LEU A 110 9.64 -6.28 1.19
C LEU A 110 9.42 -5.55 2.52
N GLN A 111 9.54 -4.22 2.56
CA GLN A 111 9.23 -3.47 3.78
C GLN A 111 7.75 -3.59 4.16
N HIS A 112 6.87 -3.69 3.16
CA HIS A 112 5.43 -3.83 3.37
C HIS A 112 5.10 -5.15 4.08
N ASP A 113 5.77 -6.25 3.69
CA ASP A 113 5.66 -7.54 4.40
C ASP A 113 6.05 -7.41 5.89
N PHE A 114 7.20 -6.79 6.17
CA PHE A 114 7.64 -6.58 7.56
C PHE A 114 6.73 -5.62 8.33
N GLY A 115 6.22 -4.58 7.67
CA GLY A 115 5.31 -3.60 8.25
C GLY A 115 3.96 -4.21 8.66
N HIS A 116 3.50 -5.23 7.94
CA HIS A 116 2.34 -6.05 8.27
C HIS A 116 2.60 -7.19 9.25
N LEU A 117 3.84 -7.31 9.72
CA LEU A 117 4.29 -8.36 10.64
C LEU A 117 4.19 -9.78 10.04
N SER A 118 4.23 -9.92 8.71
CA SER A 118 3.95 -11.19 8.03
C SER A 118 5.17 -12.11 7.88
N VAL A 119 6.36 -11.71 8.34
CA VAL A 119 7.62 -12.45 8.06
C VAL A 119 8.16 -13.21 9.28
N PHE A 120 8.06 -12.65 10.47
CA PHE A 120 8.49 -13.30 11.72
C PHE A 120 7.31 -13.60 12.63
N SER A 121 7.43 -14.66 13.44
CA SER A 121 6.43 -15.02 14.46
C SER A 121 6.30 -13.99 15.58
N THR A 122 7.34 -13.18 15.82
CA THR A 122 7.34 -12.12 16.84
C THR A 122 7.35 -10.74 16.18
N SER A 123 6.50 -9.82 16.65
CA SER A 123 6.43 -8.44 16.15
C SER A 123 7.77 -7.69 16.27
N LYS A 124 8.56 -7.96 17.32
CA LYS A 124 9.86 -7.32 17.56
C LYS A 124 10.81 -7.43 16.35
N TRP A 125 10.98 -8.62 15.80
CA TRP A 125 11.87 -8.84 14.66
C TRP A 125 11.32 -8.23 13.37
N ASN A 126 10.00 -8.30 13.14
CA ASN A 126 9.38 -7.60 12.03
C ASN A 126 9.67 -6.09 12.09
N HIS A 127 9.49 -5.44 13.24
CA HIS A 127 9.76 -4.01 13.38
C HIS A 127 11.23 -3.62 13.20
N TRP A 128 12.17 -4.43 13.70
CA TRP A 128 13.61 -4.15 13.50
C TRP A 128 14.00 -4.24 12.04
N VAL A 129 13.60 -5.32 11.35
CA VAL A 129 13.92 -5.48 9.94
C VAL A 129 13.13 -4.52 9.07
N HIS A 130 11.89 -4.17 9.44
CA HIS A 130 11.11 -3.12 8.79
C HIS A 130 11.88 -1.80 8.77
N LYS A 131 12.38 -1.34 9.94
CA LYS A 131 13.20 -0.12 10.06
C LYS A 131 14.46 -0.17 9.20
N PHE A 132 15.12 -1.33 9.12
CA PHE A 132 16.26 -1.50 8.22
C PHE A 132 15.84 -1.36 6.75
N VAL A 133 14.83 -2.11 6.28
CA VAL A 133 14.46 -2.10 4.85
C VAL A 133 13.89 -0.73 4.44
N ILE A 134 12.92 -0.17 5.16
CA ILE A 134 12.34 1.13 4.78
C ILE A 134 13.28 2.31 5.09
N GLY A 135 14.01 2.24 6.21
CA GLY A 135 14.92 3.30 6.63
C GLY A 135 16.23 3.28 5.84
N HIS A 136 17.01 2.22 5.98
CA HIS A 136 18.35 2.12 5.39
C HIS A 136 18.35 1.90 3.87
N LEU A 137 17.41 1.12 3.33
CA LEU A 137 17.39 0.79 1.89
C LEU A 137 16.51 1.74 1.06
N LYS A 138 15.50 2.39 1.65
CA LYS A 138 14.61 3.33 0.93
C LYS A 138 14.70 4.79 1.37
N GLY A 139 15.19 5.06 2.58
CA GLY A 139 15.25 6.42 3.10
C GLY A 139 13.91 6.98 3.57
N ALA A 140 13.01 6.12 4.07
CA ALA A 140 11.71 6.51 4.61
C ALA A 140 11.46 5.95 6.04
N PRO A 141 10.65 6.63 6.87
CA PRO A 141 10.41 6.24 8.26
C PRO A 141 9.37 5.12 8.39
N ALA A 142 9.71 4.05 9.12
CA ALA A 142 8.81 2.91 9.36
C ALA A 142 7.51 3.33 10.04
N SER A 143 7.59 4.22 11.05
CA SER A 143 6.41 4.67 11.79
C SER A 143 5.46 5.54 10.97
N TRP A 144 5.94 6.24 9.93
CA TRP A 144 5.09 6.95 8.98
C TRP A 144 4.27 5.96 8.17
N TRP A 145 4.95 4.96 7.61
CA TRP A 145 4.29 3.93 6.82
C TRP A 145 3.25 3.17 7.66
N ASN A 146 3.61 2.70 8.87
CA ASN A 146 2.65 2.01 9.74
C ASN A 146 1.47 2.91 10.12
N HIS A 147 1.71 4.20 10.42
CA HIS A 147 0.65 5.12 10.83
C HIS A 147 -0.41 5.29 9.74
N LEU A 148 -0.01 5.50 8.49
CA LEU A 148 -0.95 5.65 7.38
C LEU A 148 -1.56 4.32 6.99
N HIS A 149 -0.73 3.31 6.78
CA HIS A 149 -1.16 2.07 6.16
C HIS A 149 -2.07 1.23 7.06
N PHE A 150 -1.90 1.27 8.39
CA PHE A 150 -2.86 0.62 9.28
C PHE A 150 -4.25 1.27 9.26
N GLN A 151 -4.34 2.59 9.04
CA GLN A 151 -5.62 3.27 8.85
C GLN A 151 -6.27 2.85 7.54
N HIS A 152 -5.47 2.81 6.46
CA HIS A 152 -5.91 2.30 5.15
C HIS A 152 -6.49 0.89 5.27
N HIS A 153 -5.77 -0.07 5.86
CA HIS A 153 -6.29 -1.44 6.01
C HIS A 153 -7.51 -1.55 6.94
N ALA A 154 -7.61 -0.69 7.94
CA ALA A 154 -8.74 -0.74 8.88
C ALA A 154 -10.06 -0.35 8.19
N LYS A 155 -10.01 0.66 7.31
CA LYS A 155 -11.17 1.22 6.61
C LYS A 155 -10.78 1.71 5.21
N PRO A 156 -10.41 0.82 4.27
CA PRO A 156 -9.94 1.24 2.95
C PRO A 156 -11.05 1.92 2.17
N ASN A 157 -10.68 2.85 1.29
CA ASN A 157 -11.58 3.63 0.45
C ASN A 157 -12.72 4.35 1.21
N CYS A 158 -12.50 4.65 2.49
CA CYS A 158 -13.48 5.33 3.33
C CYS A 158 -13.07 6.77 3.62
N PHE A 159 -13.85 7.76 3.19
CA PHE A 159 -13.52 9.16 3.45
C PHE A 159 -13.32 9.45 4.93
N ARG A 160 -12.35 10.33 5.23
CA ARG A 160 -11.93 10.73 6.59
C ARG A 160 -11.30 9.61 7.43
N LYS A 161 -11.24 8.37 6.94
CA LYS A 161 -10.67 7.22 7.65
C LYS A 161 -9.48 6.62 6.91
N ASP A 162 -9.55 6.55 5.59
CA ASP A 162 -8.45 6.12 4.75
C ASP A 162 -7.57 7.33 4.34
N PRO A 163 -6.30 7.38 4.76
CA PRO A 163 -5.39 8.44 4.31
C PRO A 163 -5.06 8.38 2.82
N ASP A 164 -5.14 7.20 2.18
CA ASP A 164 -4.67 7.01 0.81
C ASP A 164 -5.57 7.70 -0.22
N ILE A 165 -6.84 7.94 0.12
CA ILE A 165 -7.79 8.69 -0.73
C ILE A 165 -7.93 10.17 -0.35
N ASN A 166 -7.21 10.64 0.68
CA ASN A 166 -7.24 12.04 1.14
C ASN A 166 -6.38 12.94 0.23
N MET A 167 -6.74 12.97 -1.05
CA MET A 167 -6.01 13.70 -2.09
C MET A 167 -6.55 15.12 -2.31
N HIS A 168 -7.81 15.38 -1.95
CA HIS A 168 -8.40 16.72 -1.93
C HIS A 168 -7.90 17.52 -0.71
N PRO A 169 -7.62 18.84 -0.84
CA PRO A 169 -7.81 19.70 -2.02
C PRO A 169 -6.59 19.78 -2.94
N LEU A 170 -5.51 19.04 -2.67
CA LEU A 170 -4.20 19.26 -3.29
C LEU A 170 -4.04 18.60 -4.66
N PHE A 171 -4.66 17.45 -4.89
CA PHE A 171 -4.40 16.64 -6.08
C PHE A 171 -5.68 16.25 -6.83
N PHE A 172 -6.49 15.35 -6.27
CA PHE A 172 -7.58 14.69 -6.98
C PHE A 172 -8.86 14.68 -6.14
N ALA A 173 -10.01 14.72 -6.82
CA ALA A 173 -11.31 14.38 -6.25
C ALA A 173 -11.63 12.93 -6.63
N LEU A 174 -11.49 12.02 -5.67
CA LEU A 174 -11.69 10.60 -5.87
C LEU A 174 -13.09 10.17 -5.43
N GLY A 175 -13.72 9.32 -6.22
CA GLY A 175 -14.98 8.67 -5.86
C GLY A 175 -16.21 9.55 -6.11
N LYS A 176 -17.32 8.89 -6.44
CA LYS A 176 -18.58 9.54 -6.80
C LYS A 176 -19.12 10.48 -5.71
N ALA A 177 -19.13 10.04 -4.45
CA ALA A 177 -19.76 10.80 -3.37
C ALA A 177 -19.05 12.15 -3.14
N LEU A 178 -17.72 12.15 -3.01
CA LEU A 178 -16.95 13.38 -2.83
C LEU A 178 -16.98 14.27 -4.06
N SER A 179 -16.89 13.71 -5.27
CA SER A 179 -16.98 14.50 -6.51
C SER A 179 -18.29 15.27 -6.62
N VAL A 180 -19.42 14.63 -6.35
CA VAL A 180 -20.73 15.28 -6.38
C VAL A 180 -20.84 16.32 -5.27
N GLU A 181 -20.40 16.00 -4.04
CA GLU A 181 -20.41 16.92 -2.91
C GLU A 181 -19.63 18.21 -3.22
N LEU A 182 -18.40 18.08 -3.72
CA LEU A 182 -17.55 19.21 -4.09
C LEU A 182 -18.15 20.03 -5.26
N GLY A 183 -18.81 19.36 -6.20
CA GLY A 183 -19.49 20.00 -7.33
C GLY A 183 -20.67 20.86 -6.87
N VAL A 184 -21.55 20.31 -6.03
CA VAL A 184 -22.69 21.04 -5.43
C VAL A 184 -22.19 22.24 -4.61
N GLN A 185 -21.13 22.05 -3.82
CA GLN A 185 -20.50 23.12 -3.02
C GLN A 185 -19.72 24.15 -3.86
N LYS A 186 -19.67 24.01 -5.19
CA LYS A 186 -18.92 24.85 -6.13
C LYS A 186 -17.43 24.97 -5.78
N LYS A 187 -16.83 23.93 -5.18
CA LYS A 187 -15.40 23.93 -4.77
C LYS A 187 -14.51 23.65 -5.98
N LYS A 188 -13.58 24.57 -6.25
CA LYS A 188 -12.71 24.58 -7.46
C LYS A 188 -11.21 24.70 -7.17
N TYR A 189 -10.71 24.00 -6.14
CA TYR A 189 -9.29 24.07 -5.77
C TYR A 189 -8.35 23.57 -6.87
N MET A 190 -8.79 22.57 -7.64
CA MET A 190 -8.10 22.01 -8.80
C MET A 190 -9.10 21.86 -9.96
N PRO A 191 -8.64 21.79 -11.22
CA PRO A 191 -9.51 21.56 -12.37
C PRO A 191 -9.96 20.08 -12.42
N TYR A 192 -10.84 19.66 -11.50
CA TYR A 192 -11.20 18.25 -11.29
C TYR A 192 -11.75 17.56 -12.55
N ASN A 193 -12.45 18.29 -13.42
CA ASN A 193 -12.90 17.81 -14.73
C ASN A 193 -11.76 17.38 -15.69
N HIS A 194 -10.51 17.75 -15.39
CA HIS A 194 -9.33 17.39 -16.16
C HIS A 194 -8.33 16.54 -15.39
N GLN A 195 -8.75 15.96 -14.26
CA GLN A 195 -7.84 15.25 -13.37
C GLN A 195 -7.18 14.01 -13.95
N HIS A 196 -7.85 13.32 -14.87
CA HIS A 196 -7.27 12.25 -15.67
C HIS A 196 -6.13 12.70 -16.59
N LYS A 197 -6.07 13.99 -16.97
CA LYS A 197 -5.02 14.55 -17.83
C LYS A 197 -3.77 14.90 -17.03
N TYR A 198 -3.93 15.63 -15.92
CA TYR A 198 -2.79 16.00 -15.08
C TYR A 198 -2.32 14.88 -14.16
N PHE A 199 -3.05 13.75 -14.07
CA PHE A 199 -2.59 12.54 -13.40
C PHE A 199 -1.19 12.13 -13.85
N PHE A 200 -0.90 12.14 -15.15
CA PHE A 200 0.40 11.76 -15.72
C PHE A 200 1.54 12.72 -15.36
N ILE A 201 1.25 13.87 -14.75
CA ILE A 201 2.24 14.88 -14.32
C ILE A 201 2.34 14.91 -12.78
N ILE A 202 1.21 14.80 -12.08
CA ILE A 202 1.13 14.97 -10.63
C ILE A 202 1.15 13.63 -9.90
N GLY A 203 0.43 12.62 -10.38
CA GLY A 203 0.31 11.32 -9.71
C GLY A 203 1.63 10.54 -9.80
N PRO A 204 1.85 9.73 -10.85
CA PRO A 204 3.05 8.90 -10.95
C PRO A 204 4.39 9.66 -10.88
N PRO A 205 4.59 10.87 -11.47
CA PRO A 205 5.93 11.48 -11.47
C PRO A 205 6.30 12.29 -10.25
N ALA A 206 5.33 12.91 -9.56
CA ALA A 206 5.63 13.88 -8.51
C ALA A 206 5.37 13.35 -7.09
N LEU A 207 4.60 12.28 -6.93
CA LEU A 207 4.17 11.81 -5.61
C LEU A 207 5.34 11.43 -4.71
N VAL A 208 6.25 10.55 -5.14
CA VAL A 208 7.40 10.15 -4.34
C VAL A 208 8.49 11.25 -4.29
N PRO A 209 9.01 11.76 -5.42
CA PRO A 209 10.15 12.68 -5.40
C PRO A 209 9.86 14.03 -4.77
N LEU A 210 8.60 14.49 -4.74
CA LEU A 210 8.24 15.80 -4.20
C LEU A 210 7.38 15.66 -2.93
N TYR A 211 6.16 15.12 -3.05
CA TYR A 211 5.21 15.15 -1.94
C TYR A 211 5.64 14.27 -0.78
N PHE A 212 5.91 12.98 -1.01
CA PHE A 212 6.37 12.08 0.04
C PHE A 212 7.74 12.48 0.56
N GLN A 213 8.67 12.86 -0.32
CA GLN A 213 9.99 13.33 0.08
C GLN A 213 9.90 14.49 1.09
N TRP A 214 9.00 15.44 0.88
CA TRP A 214 8.76 16.50 1.87
C TRP A 214 8.03 15.96 3.12
N TYR A 215 6.94 15.21 2.93
CA TYR A 215 6.05 14.81 4.01
C TYR A 215 6.71 13.88 5.02
N ILE A 216 7.59 12.96 4.58
CA ILE A 216 8.29 12.05 5.51
C ILE A 216 9.23 12.80 6.46
N PHE A 217 9.91 13.85 5.99
CA PHE A 217 10.76 14.70 6.85
C PHE A 217 9.90 15.53 7.80
N TYR A 218 8.81 16.12 7.29
CA TYR A 218 7.83 16.81 8.13
C TYR A 218 7.30 15.88 9.24
N PHE A 219 6.90 14.65 8.90
CA PHE A 219 6.36 13.67 9.83
C PHE A 219 7.33 13.33 10.96
N VAL A 220 8.59 13.02 10.64
CA VAL A 220 9.56 12.60 11.67
C VAL A 220 9.93 13.75 12.61
N VAL A 221 10.03 14.98 12.10
CA VAL A 221 10.33 16.16 12.91
C VAL A 221 9.14 16.48 13.82
N GLN A 222 7.94 16.60 13.25
CA GLN A 222 6.72 16.95 14.01
C GLN A 222 6.40 15.93 15.09
N ARG A 223 6.57 14.64 14.80
CA ARG A 223 6.28 13.54 15.75
C ARG A 223 7.50 13.10 16.56
N LYS A 224 8.62 13.82 16.48
CA LYS A 224 9.87 13.55 17.22
C LYS A 224 10.36 12.11 17.05
N LYS A 225 10.25 11.54 15.84
CA LYS A 225 10.65 10.17 15.50
C LYS A 225 12.14 10.09 15.16
N TRP A 226 13.00 10.47 16.10
CA TRP A 226 14.45 10.61 15.89
C TRP A 226 15.15 9.31 15.50
N ALA A 227 14.71 8.16 16.04
CA ALA A 227 15.26 6.87 15.65
C ALA A 227 14.97 6.55 14.17
N ASP A 228 13.74 6.82 13.71
CA ASP A 228 13.40 6.62 12.29
C ASP A 228 14.13 7.64 11.40
N MET A 229 14.30 8.87 11.87
CA MET A 229 15.13 9.89 11.20
C MET A 229 16.58 9.42 11.04
N ALA A 230 17.19 8.86 12.09
CA ALA A 230 18.54 8.31 12.01
C ALA A 230 18.62 7.18 10.98
N TRP A 231 17.68 6.23 11.02
CA TRP A 231 17.60 5.13 10.04
C TRP A 231 17.47 5.64 8.61
N MET A 232 16.53 6.56 8.32
CA MET A 232 16.36 7.09 6.98
C MET A 232 17.57 7.90 6.49
N LEU A 233 18.26 8.64 7.38
CA LEU A 233 19.45 9.40 6.99
C LEU A 233 20.59 8.50 6.53
N THR A 234 20.70 7.27 7.06
CA THR A 234 21.72 6.32 6.58
C THR A 234 21.56 5.98 5.09
N PHE A 235 20.33 5.96 4.54
CA PHE A 235 20.11 5.79 3.11
C PHE A 235 20.75 6.91 2.31
N TYR A 236 20.45 8.17 2.65
CA TYR A 236 20.96 9.34 1.93
C TYR A 236 22.49 9.41 2.05
N ILE A 237 23.04 9.22 3.25
CA ILE A 237 24.48 9.18 3.47
C ILE A 237 25.13 8.11 2.60
N ARG A 238 24.63 6.87 2.66
CA ARG A 238 25.14 5.75 1.85
C ARG A 238 25.06 6.05 0.36
N PHE A 239 23.92 6.54 -0.11
CA PHE A 239 23.69 6.85 -1.53
C PHE A 239 24.68 7.91 -2.03
N PHE A 240 24.79 9.05 -1.33
CA PHE A 240 25.70 10.12 -1.73
C PHE A 240 27.17 9.71 -1.60
N LEU A 241 27.58 9.02 -0.53
CA LEU A 241 28.95 8.53 -0.40
C LEU A 241 29.33 7.53 -1.50
N SER A 242 28.40 6.69 -1.95
CA SER A 242 28.67 5.67 -2.96
C SER A 242 28.80 6.24 -4.37
N TYR A 243 27.98 7.26 -4.72
CA TYR A 243 27.86 7.74 -6.10
C TYR A 243 28.50 9.12 -6.34
N LEU A 244 28.69 9.95 -5.31
CA LEU A 244 29.33 11.26 -5.47
C LEU A 244 30.76 11.17 -6.05
N PRO A 245 31.64 10.24 -5.61
CA PRO A 245 32.97 10.11 -6.20
C PRO A 245 32.98 9.66 -7.67
N LEU A 246 31.93 8.96 -8.10
CA LEU A 246 31.82 8.41 -9.45
C LEU A 246 31.19 9.38 -10.46
N LEU A 247 30.26 10.22 -9.99
CA LEU A 247 29.38 11.02 -10.85
C LEU A 247 29.54 12.54 -10.66
N GLY A 248 30.22 12.97 -9.60
CA GLY A 248 30.19 14.35 -9.14
C GLY A 248 28.80 14.83 -8.72
N VAL A 249 28.69 16.09 -8.31
CA VAL A 249 27.46 16.65 -7.72
C VAL A 249 26.27 16.59 -8.69
N LYS A 250 26.45 17.02 -9.95
CA LYS A 250 25.36 17.05 -10.94
C LYS A 250 24.86 15.64 -11.26
N GLY A 251 25.78 14.68 -11.44
CA GLY A 251 25.43 13.32 -11.80
C GLY A 251 24.74 12.56 -10.67
N VAL A 252 25.19 12.70 -9.42
CA VAL A 252 24.53 12.02 -8.29
C VAL A 252 23.13 12.58 -8.01
N LEU A 253 22.93 13.90 -8.13
CA LEU A 253 21.60 14.51 -8.02
C LEU A 253 20.68 14.07 -9.15
N GLY A 254 21.20 14.02 -10.39
CA GLY A 254 20.46 13.50 -11.54
C GLY A 254 20.06 12.04 -11.35
N LEU A 255 20.97 11.19 -10.86
CA LEU A 255 20.69 9.79 -10.59
C LEU A 255 19.63 9.64 -9.50
N PHE A 256 19.76 10.37 -8.39
CA PHE A 256 18.79 10.36 -7.31
C PHE A 256 17.39 10.73 -7.80
N LEU A 257 17.25 11.82 -8.55
CA LEU A 257 15.97 12.26 -9.08
C LEU A 257 15.37 11.25 -10.06
N LEU A 258 16.17 10.68 -10.96
CA LEU A 258 15.71 9.67 -11.91
C LEU A 258 15.26 8.38 -11.20
N VAL A 259 16.00 7.93 -10.18
CA VAL A 259 15.62 6.77 -9.36
C VAL A 259 14.29 7.03 -8.63
N ARG A 260 14.12 8.20 -8.01
CA ARG A 260 12.86 8.57 -7.36
C ARG A 260 11.70 8.69 -8.34
N PHE A 261 11.95 9.17 -9.55
CA PHE A 261 10.96 9.22 -10.62
C PHE A 261 10.51 7.80 -11.04
N ILE A 262 11.46 6.89 -11.29
CA ILE A 262 11.15 5.48 -11.65
C ILE A 262 10.39 4.79 -10.51
N GLU A 263 10.84 4.97 -9.26
CA GLU A 263 10.16 4.46 -8.08
C GLU A 263 8.72 4.97 -8.00
N SER A 264 8.53 6.28 -8.18
CA SER A 264 7.22 6.92 -8.12
C SER A 264 6.26 6.37 -9.17
N MET A 265 6.76 6.21 -10.41
CA MET A 265 6.00 5.61 -11.50
C MET A 265 5.53 4.22 -11.11
N TRP A 266 6.46 3.34 -10.73
CA TRP A 266 6.16 1.97 -10.39
C TRP A 266 5.19 1.87 -9.20
N PHE A 267 5.48 2.61 -8.13
CA PHE A 267 4.69 2.62 -6.91
C PHE A 267 3.24 3.04 -7.19
N VAL A 268 3.03 4.20 -7.82
CA VAL A 268 1.66 4.73 -8.03
C VAL A 268 0.84 3.80 -8.91
N TRP A 269 1.39 3.32 -10.04
CA TRP A 269 0.64 2.42 -10.90
C TRP A 269 0.24 1.14 -10.18
N VAL A 270 1.17 0.51 -9.45
CA VAL A 270 0.90 -0.75 -8.75
C VAL A 270 -0.05 -0.57 -7.57
N THR A 271 0.16 0.41 -6.68
CA THR A 271 -0.66 0.47 -5.46
C THR A 271 -2.05 1.03 -5.72
N GLN A 272 -2.23 1.84 -6.76
CA GLN A 272 -3.53 2.48 -7.02
C GLN A 272 -4.46 1.63 -7.89
N MET A 273 -3.95 0.69 -8.69
CA MET A 273 -4.75 -0.12 -9.62
C MET A 273 -5.83 -0.96 -8.93
N ASN A 274 -5.60 -1.31 -7.67
CA ASN A 274 -6.49 -2.17 -6.90
C ASN A 274 -7.51 -1.39 -6.05
N HIS A 275 -7.36 -0.06 -5.88
CA HIS A 275 -8.12 0.75 -4.94
C HIS A 275 -8.87 1.91 -5.59
N ILE A 276 -8.19 2.77 -6.35
CA ILE A 276 -8.82 3.96 -6.94
C ILE A 276 -10.03 3.61 -7.82
N PRO A 277 -9.99 2.53 -8.63
CA PRO A 277 -11.14 2.13 -9.42
C PRO A 277 -12.31 1.53 -8.63
N MET A 278 -12.11 1.24 -7.34
CA MET A 278 -13.06 0.50 -6.52
C MET A 278 -14.05 1.45 -5.82
N HIS A 279 -14.97 0.88 -5.04
CA HIS A 279 -15.97 1.68 -4.35
C HIS A 279 -15.31 2.59 -3.31
N ILE A 280 -15.51 3.90 -3.43
CA ILE A 280 -15.06 4.93 -2.49
C ILE A 280 -16.28 5.68 -1.96
N ASP A 281 -16.46 5.69 -0.64
CA ASP A 281 -17.63 6.32 0.01
C ASP A 281 -17.34 6.68 1.48
N TYR A 282 -18.34 7.22 2.18
CA TYR A 282 -18.35 7.37 3.63
C TYR A 282 -18.63 6.03 4.34
N ASP A 283 -18.24 5.92 5.62
CA ASP A 283 -18.38 4.66 6.37
C ASP A 283 -19.85 4.27 6.54
N LYS A 284 -20.26 3.17 5.91
CA LYS A 284 -21.59 2.56 6.04
C LYS A 284 -21.65 1.49 7.13
N ASN A 285 -20.56 1.29 7.88
CA ASN A 285 -20.45 0.30 8.95
C ASN A 285 -20.80 -1.14 8.52
N VAL A 286 -20.34 -1.53 7.33
CA VAL A 286 -20.46 -2.90 6.80
C VAL A 286 -19.46 -3.84 7.49
N ASP A 287 -19.66 -5.15 7.35
CA ASP A 287 -18.78 -6.15 7.95
C ASP A 287 -17.36 -6.14 7.34
N TRP A 288 -16.41 -6.81 7.99
CA TRP A 288 -15.00 -6.82 7.56
C TRP A 288 -14.83 -7.36 6.14
N PHE A 289 -15.45 -8.49 5.81
CA PHE A 289 -15.27 -9.13 4.51
C PHE A 289 -15.77 -8.22 3.40
N SER A 290 -17.00 -7.71 3.55
CA SER A 290 -17.61 -6.79 2.60
C SER A 290 -16.83 -5.47 2.48
N THR A 291 -16.33 -4.92 3.60
CA THR A 291 -15.54 -3.67 3.61
C THR A 291 -14.26 -3.83 2.79
N GLN A 292 -13.52 -4.92 2.99
CA GLN A 292 -12.26 -5.14 2.29
C GLN A 292 -12.50 -5.44 0.80
N LEU A 293 -13.52 -6.25 0.48
CA LEU A 293 -13.78 -6.69 -0.89
C LEU A 293 -14.32 -5.57 -1.78
N GLN A 294 -15.21 -4.69 -1.28
CA GLN A 294 -15.73 -3.58 -2.09
C GLN A 294 -14.67 -2.52 -2.43
N ALA A 295 -13.63 -2.42 -1.58
CA ALA A 295 -12.56 -1.45 -1.71
C ALA A 295 -11.38 -1.97 -2.54
N THR A 296 -11.34 -3.27 -2.85
CA THR A 296 -10.20 -3.91 -3.51
C THR A 296 -10.60 -4.75 -4.71
N CYS A 297 -9.75 -4.81 -5.72
CA CYS A 297 -9.81 -5.85 -6.74
C CYS A 297 -8.46 -6.53 -6.89
N ASN A 298 -8.44 -7.70 -7.53
CA ASN A 298 -7.23 -8.41 -7.89
C ASN A 298 -6.83 -8.19 -9.35
N VAL A 299 -5.57 -8.51 -9.65
CA VAL A 299 -5.04 -8.63 -11.01
C VAL A 299 -4.66 -10.09 -11.27
N HIS A 300 -4.79 -10.53 -12.52
CA HIS A 300 -4.45 -11.90 -12.92
C HIS A 300 -3.05 -12.32 -12.42
N GLN A 301 -2.95 -13.56 -11.94
CA GLN A 301 -1.68 -14.13 -11.55
C GLN A 301 -0.78 -14.39 -12.76
N SER A 302 0.49 -14.04 -12.64
CA SER A 302 1.56 -14.52 -13.50
C SER A 302 2.88 -14.34 -12.76
N LEU A 303 3.93 -15.07 -13.14
CA LEU A 303 5.27 -14.88 -12.55
C LEU A 303 5.74 -13.42 -12.65
N PHE A 304 5.41 -12.76 -13.76
CA PHE A 304 5.71 -11.35 -13.95
C PHE A 304 4.92 -10.47 -12.98
N ASN A 305 3.59 -10.62 -12.89
CA ASN A 305 2.77 -9.78 -12.02
C ASN A 305 3.13 -9.99 -10.54
N ASP A 306 3.33 -11.25 -10.12
CA ASP A 306 3.69 -11.61 -8.75
C ASP A 306 5.03 -10.95 -8.32
N TRP A 307 6.01 -10.86 -9.22
CA TRP A 307 7.27 -10.14 -9.00
C TRP A 307 7.12 -8.62 -9.12
N PHE A 308 6.46 -8.15 -10.17
CA PHE A 308 6.34 -6.73 -10.53
C PHE A 308 5.58 -5.94 -9.46
N SER A 309 4.45 -6.46 -8.98
CA SER A 309 3.65 -5.84 -7.93
C SER A 309 4.01 -6.34 -6.52
N GLY A 310 4.99 -7.25 -6.40
CA GLY A 310 5.31 -7.85 -5.12
C GLY A 310 4.13 -8.59 -4.48
N HIS A 311 3.36 -9.31 -5.29
CA HIS A 311 2.11 -10.02 -4.96
C HIS A 311 0.90 -9.14 -4.61
N LEU A 312 0.98 -7.81 -4.74
CA LEU A 312 -0.18 -6.92 -4.60
C LEU A 312 -1.22 -7.07 -5.71
N ASN A 313 -0.97 -7.91 -6.72
CA ASN A 313 -2.01 -8.41 -7.62
C ASN A 313 -3.07 -9.26 -6.88
N PHE A 314 -2.80 -9.69 -5.63
CA PHE A 314 -3.75 -10.33 -4.73
C PHE A 314 -4.20 -9.38 -3.58
N GLN A 315 -4.65 -8.18 -3.93
CA GLN A 315 -5.07 -7.16 -2.96
C GLN A 315 -6.25 -7.60 -2.08
N ILE A 316 -7.19 -8.40 -2.61
CA ILE A 316 -8.33 -8.93 -1.84
C ILE A 316 -7.83 -9.79 -0.68
N GLU A 317 -7.01 -10.81 -0.95
CA GLU A 317 -6.48 -11.71 0.08
C GLU A 317 -5.59 -10.95 1.05
N HIS A 318 -4.78 -10.03 0.53
CA HIS A 318 -3.94 -9.16 1.31
C HIS A 318 -4.76 -8.34 2.33
N HIS A 319 -5.87 -7.75 1.92
CA HIS A 319 -6.73 -6.98 2.82
C HIS A 319 -7.54 -7.84 3.79
N LEU A 320 -8.00 -9.02 3.36
CA LEU A 320 -8.72 -9.94 4.23
C LEU A 320 -7.83 -10.55 5.32
N PHE A 321 -6.54 -10.74 5.02
CA PHE A 321 -5.53 -11.37 5.87
C PHE A 321 -4.20 -10.58 5.86
N PRO A 322 -4.12 -9.36 6.41
CA PRO A 322 -2.95 -8.49 6.26
C PRO A 322 -1.65 -9.09 6.82
N THR A 323 -1.74 -9.90 7.87
CA THR A 323 -0.61 -10.61 8.48
C THR A 323 -0.19 -11.87 7.71
N MET A 324 -0.88 -12.26 6.64
CA MET A 324 -0.54 -13.43 5.84
C MET A 324 0.71 -13.14 4.97
N PRO A 325 1.71 -14.03 4.97
CA PRO A 325 2.87 -13.92 4.09
C PRO A 325 2.48 -13.98 2.61
N ARG A 326 2.95 -13.01 1.82
CA ARG A 326 2.49 -12.79 0.44
C ARG A 326 2.62 -13.97 -0.54
N HIS A 327 3.59 -14.87 -0.31
CA HIS A 327 3.78 -16.07 -1.15
C HIS A 327 2.64 -17.11 -1.00
N ASN A 328 1.69 -16.89 -0.10
CA ASN A 328 0.53 -17.75 0.10
C ASN A 328 -0.79 -17.16 -0.46
N TYR A 329 -0.82 -15.89 -0.91
CA TYR A 329 -2.07 -15.26 -1.37
C TYR A 329 -2.74 -16.05 -2.50
N TRP A 330 -1.99 -16.47 -3.51
CA TRP A 330 -2.51 -17.26 -4.63
C TRP A 330 -3.11 -18.61 -4.23
N LYS A 331 -2.69 -19.18 -3.09
CA LYS A 331 -3.26 -20.43 -2.55
C LYS A 331 -4.61 -20.21 -1.87
N VAL A 332 -4.83 -19.01 -1.34
CA VAL A 332 -6.04 -18.62 -0.61
C VAL A 332 -7.08 -18.00 -1.54
N ALA A 333 -6.66 -17.38 -2.62
CA ALA A 333 -7.54 -16.75 -3.61
C ALA A 333 -8.68 -17.66 -4.12
N PRO A 334 -8.46 -18.96 -4.46
CA PRO A 334 -9.56 -19.86 -4.83
C PRO A 334 -10.60 -20.06 -3.72
N LEU A 335 -10.17 -20.07 -2.45
CA LEU A 335 -11.06 -20.24 -1.30
C LEU A 335 -11.92 -18.98 -1.07
N VAL A 336 -11.31 -17.79 -1.18
CA VAL A 336 -12.03 -16.50 -1.11
C VAL A 336 -13.02 -16.40 -2.26
N LYS A 337 -12.62 -16.75 -3.49
CA LYS A 337 -13.51 -16.76 -4.66
C LYS A 337 -14.70 -17.71 -4.47
N SER A 338 -14.48 -18.89 -3.87
CA SER A 338 -15.56 -19.82 -3.52
C SER A 338 -16.52 -19.24 -2.48
N LEU A 339 -16.01 -18.51 -1.48
CA LEU A 339 -16.85 -17.83 -0.49
C LEU A 339 -17.67 -16.70 -1.13
N CYS A 340 -17.06 -15.89 -2.00
CA CYS A 340 -17.78 -14.87 -2.76
C CYS A 340 -18.92 -15.50 -3.58
N ALA A 341 -18.65 -16.58 -4.31
CA ALA A 341 -19.66 -17.30 -5.09
C ALA A 341 -20.81 -17.85 -4.23
N LYS A 342 -20.52 -18.41 -3.04
CA LYS A 342 -21.53 -18.90 -2.08
C LYS A 342 -22.53 -17.81 -1.65
N HIS A 343 -22.08 -16.57 -1.56
CA HIS A 343 -22.90 -15.43 -1.12
C HIS A 343 -23.38 -14.53 -2.27
N GLY A 344 -23.15 -14.92 -3.52
CA GLY A 344 -23.51 -14.11 -4.69
C GLY A 344 -22.76 -12.78 -4.78
N ILE A 345 -21.57 -12.71 -4.21
CA ILE A 345 -20.72 -11.52 -4.20
C ILE A 345 -19.73 -11.61 -5.37
N GLU A 346 -19.54 -10.52 -6.09
CA GLU A 346 -18.56 -10.45 -7.16
C GLU A 346 -17.13 -10.49 -6.61
N TYR A 347 -16.31 -11.41 -7.12
CA TYR A 347 -14.86 -11.41 -6.88
C TYR A 347 -14.18 -10.74 -8.08
N GLN A 348 -13.75 -9.49 -7.92
CA GLN A 348 -13.18 -8.72 -9.02
C GLN A 348 -11.72 -9.08 -9.26
N CYS A 349 -11.42 -9.58 -10.47
CA CYS A 349 -10.07 -9.89 -10.91
C CYS A 349 -9.93 -9.57 -12.41
N LYS A 350 -8.91 -8.79 -12.76
CA LYS A 350 -8.77 -8.22 -14.12
C LYS A 350 -7.32 -8.28 -14.65
N PRO A 351 -7.08 -8.13 -15.97
CA PRO A 351 -5.73 -8.00 -16.51
C PRO A 351 -5.00 -6.74 -15.99
N LEU A 352 -3.67 -6.80 -15.89
CA LEU A 352 -2.86 -5.70 -15.33
C LEU A 352 -3.09 -4.37 -16.06
N LEU A 353 -3.06 -4.39 -17.39
CA LEU A 353 -3.24 -3.18 -18.20
C LEU A 353 -4.66 -2.60 -18.06
N THR A 354 -5.67 -3.46 -17.89
CA THR A 354 -7.03 -3.01 -17.58
C THR A 354 -7.08 -2.32 -16.23
N ALA A 355 -6.45 -2.88 -15.20
CA ALA A 355 -6.39 -2.26 -13.87
C ALA A 355 -5.71 -0.88 -13.91
N PHE A 356 -4.66 -0.71 -14.72
CA PHE A 356 -4.05 0.61 -14.95
C PHE A 356 -4.97 1.56 -15.69
N ALA A 357 -5.60 1.12 -16.79
CA ALA A 357 -6.54 1.96 -17.54
C ALA A 357 -7.71 2.43 -16.67
N ASP A 358 -8.20 1.56 -15.79
CA ASP A 358 -9.29 1.85 -14.87
C ASP A 358 -8.97 3.01 -13.92
N ILE A 359 -7.71 3.21 -13.49
CA ILE A 359 -7.32 4.38 -12.69
C ILE A 359 -7.67 5.67 -13.44
N VAL A 360 -7.29 5.75 -14.71
CA VAL A 360 -7.48 6.93 -15.55
C VAL A 360 -8.97 7.13 -15.85
N HIS A 361 -9.72 6.04 -16.11
CA HIS A 361 -11.16 6.09 -16.30
C HIS A 361 -11.88 6.57 -15.05
N SER A 362 -11.59 6.03 -13.87
CA SER A 362 -12.22 6.45 -12.62
C SER A 362 -11.93 7.91 -12.26
N LEU A 363 -10.72 8.39 -12.57
CA LEU A 363 -10.37 9.81 -12.46
C LEU A 363 -11.18 10.67 -13.43
N LYS A 364 -11.38 10.22 -14.67
CA LYS A 364 -12.22 10.92 -15.66
C LYS A 364 -13.67 10.97 -15.18
N ASP A 365 -14.25 9.84 -14.81
CA ASP A 365 -15.63 9.72 -14.33
C ASP A 365 -15.87 10.59 -13.10
N SER A 366 -14.96 10.55 -12.13
CA SER A 366 -15.03 11.40 -10.93
C SER A 366 -14.96 12.90 -11.27
N GLY A 367 -14.21 13.28 -12.32
CA GLY A 367 -14.11 14.65 -12.81
C GLY A 367 -15.37 15.12 -13.56
N GLU A 368 -15.98 14.24 -14.35
CA GLU A 368 -17.24 14.50 -15.06
C GLU A 368 -18.41 14.63 -14.09
N LEU A 369 -18.50 13.75 -13.08
CA LEU A 369 -19.49 13.84 -12.01
C LEU A 369 -19.38 15.14 -11.21
N TRP A 370 -18.14 15.58 -10.94
CA TRP A 370 -17.92 16.88 -10.31
C TRP A 370 -18.43 18.02 -11.20
N LEU A 371 -18.12 17.99 -12.51
CA LEU A 371 -18.52 19.04 -13.45
C LEU A 371 -20.03 19.11 -13.63
N ASP A 372 -20.70 17.96 -13.78
CA ASP A 372 -22.15 17.87 -13.88
C ASP A 372 -22.82 18.49 -12.64
N ALA A 373 -22.41 18.08 -11.44
CA ALA A 373 -22.91 18.66 -10.20
C ALA A 373 -22.55 20.16 -10.08
N TYR A 374 -21.38 20.58 -10.55
CA TYR A 374 -20.99 21.99 -10.56
C TYR A 374 -21.83 22.85 -11.50
N LEU A 375 -22.33 22.32 -12.61
CA LEU A 375 -23.11 23.08 -13.58
C LEU A 375 -24.62 23.01 -13.33
N HIS A 376 -25.12 21.91 -12.79
CA HIS A 376 -26.55 21.59 -12.82
C HIS A 376 -27.22 21.36 -11.46
N LYS A 377 -26.46 21.33 -10.36
CA LYS A 377 -27.00 21.17 -8.99
C LYS A 377 -26.54 22.32 -8.10
#